data_AF-A0AAN6MPV6-F1
#
_entry.id   AF-A0AAN6MPV6-F1
#
_cell.length_a   1.000
_cell.length_b   1.000
_cell.length_c   1.000
_cell.angle_alpha   90.00
_cell.angle_beta   90.00
_cell.angle_gamma   90.00
#
_symmetry.space_group_name_H-M   'P 1'
#
loop_
_entity.id
_entity.type
_entity.pdbx_description
1 polymer ?
#
loop_
_entity_poly.entity_id
_entity_poly.type
_entity_poly.pdbx_seq_one_letter_code
_entity_poly.pdbx_strand_id
1 'polypeptide(L)'
;MLGREAAIEDAVQAQMAGFLRKLREFRQHTDQLGSCFAAAPVAHPALGDVLLSAVSRCHDSMASVEASIIAGQAAEAFACYEALVATHIRLFILGTQLLIMGSLPDQQSKMASPAARAIVDAALEACRAVALFERLSAK
;
A
#
# COMPACT_ATOMS: atom_id res chain seq x y z
N MET A 1 -8.10 -15.44 -37.88
CA MET A 1 -7.22 -15.35 -36.69
C MET A 1 -7.27 -13.97 -36.02
N LEU A 2 -7.50 -12.87 -36.76
CA LEU A 2 -7.60 -11.50 -36.22
C LEU A 2 -8.65 -11.26 -35.12
N GLY A 3 -9.79 -11.97 -35.14
CA GLY A 3 -10.84 -11.79 -34.12
C GLY A 3 -10.50 -12.34 -32.73
N ARG A 4 -9.51 -13.23 -32.61
CA ARG A 4 -9.09 -13.81 -31.32
C ARG A 4 -8.09 -12.92 -30.60
N GLU A 5 -7.23 -12.22 -31.34
CA GLU A 5 -6.23 -11.30 -30.78
C GLU A 5 -6.90 -10.04 -30.22
N ALA A 6 -7.84 -9.45 -30.97
CA ALA A 6 -8.63 -8.31 -30.49
C ALA A 6 -9.43 -8.65 -29.21
N ALA A 7 -10.04 -9.84 -29.14
CA ALA A 7 -10.77 -10.26 -27.95
C ALA A 7 -9.87 -10.49 -26.72
N ILE A 8 -8.63 -10.91 -26.91
CA ILE A 8 -7.63 -11.04 -25.83
C ILE A 8 -7.20 -9.66 -25.36
N GLU A 9 -6.94 -8.74 -26.29
CA GLU A 9 -6.53 -7.37 -25.99
C GLU A 9 -7.61 -6.63 -25.20
N ASP A 10 -8.87 -6.73 -25.62
CA ASP A 10 -10.02 -6.17 -24.90
C ASP A 10 -10.16 -6.73 -23.48
N ALA A 11 -9.96 -8.05 -23.31
CA ALA A 11 -10.03 -8.69 -22.00
C ALA A 11 -8.91 -8.21 -21.06
N VAL A 12 -7.68 -8.05 -21.58
CA VAL A 12 -6.54 -7.52 -20.83
C VAL A 12 -6.79 -6.07 -20.41
N GLN A 13 -7.31 -5.24 -21.31
CA GLN A 13 -7.67 -3.85 -21.00
C GLN A 13 -8.75 -3.75 -19.92
N ALA A 14 -9.80 -4.58 -20.00
CA ALA A 14 -10.85 -4.62 -19.00
C ALA A 14 -10.33 -5.08 -17.62
N GLN A 15 -9.45 -6.07 -17.58
CA GLN A 15 -8.82 -6.54 -16.34
C GLN A 15 -7.94 -5.44 -15.73
N MET A 16 -7.18 -4.72 -16.55
CA MET A 16 -6.32 -3.62 -16.11
C MET A 16 -7.15 -2.43 -15.57
N ALA A 17 -8.27 -2.09 -16.22
CA ALA A 17 -9.20 -1.09 -15.70
C ALA A 17 -9.83 -1.50 -14.36
N GLY A 18 -10.24 -2.77 -14.23
CA GLY A 18 -10.77 -3.32 -12.99
C GLY A 18 -9.76 -3.30 -11.84
N PHE A 19 -8.49 -3.54 -12.16
CA PHE A 19 -7.37 -3.46 -11.23
C PHE A 19 -7.10 -2.03 -10.77
N LEU A 20 -7.00 -1.07 -11.69
CA LEU A 20 -6.77 0.35 -11.37
C LEU A 20 -7.85 0.90 -10.45
N ARG A 21 -9.11 0.49 -10.65
CA ARG A 21 -10.20 0.84 -9.73
C ARG A 21 -9.94 0.33 -8.32
N LYS A 22 -9.56 -0.93 -8.14
CA LYS A 22 -9.26 -1.50 -6.82
C LYS A 22 -8.07 -0.80 -6.15
N LEU A 23 -7.05 -0.45 -6.92
CA LEU A 23 -5.90 0.31 -6.43
C LEU A 23 -6.35 1.67 -5.85
N ARG A 24 -7.24 2.38 -6.56
CA ARG A 24 -7.81 3.65 -6.07
C ARG A 24 -8.65 3.47 -4.82
N GLU A 25 -9.48 2.43 -4.74
CA GLU A 25 -10.25 2.09 -3.54
C GLU A 25 -9.31 1.84 -2.34
N PHE A 26 -8.23 1.09 -2.54
CA PHE A 26 -7.22 0.85 -1.51
C PHE A 26 -6.54 2.14 -1.04
N ARG A 27 -6.21 3.05 -1.96
CA ARG A 27 -5.65 4.36 -1.61
C ARG A 27 -6.62 5.19 -0.76
N GLN A 28 -7.91 5.20 -1.12
CA GLN A 28 -8.92 5.90 -0.31
C GLN A 28 -9.00 5.34 1.11
N HIS A 29 -8.95 4.02 1.28
CA HIS A 29 -8.91 3.38 2.61
C HIS A 29 -7.62 3.71 3.38
N THR A 30 -6.51 3.83 2.67
CA THR A 30 -5.21 4.25 3.23
C THR A 30 -5.33 5.67 3.81
N ASP A 31 -5.92 6.60 3.07
CA ASP A 31 -6.13 7.99 3.49
C ASP A 31 -7.08 8.09 4.69
N GLN A 32 -8.15 7.29 4.67
CA GLN A 32 -9.09 7.20 5.79
C GLN A 32 -8.37 6.70 7.05
N LEU A 33 -7.54 5.66 6.94
CA LEU A 33 -6.77 5.15 8.08
C LEU A 33 -5.76 6.19 8.58
N GLY A 34 -5.06 6.88 7.69
CA GLY A 34 -4.16 7.99 8.04
C GLY A 34 -4.90 9.09 8.82
N SER A 35 -6.09 9.47 8.35
CA SER A 35 -6.95 10.46 9.03
C SER A 35 -7.39 9.96 10.41
N CYS A 36 -7.75 8.68 10.53
CA CYS A 36 -8.09 8.07 11.81
C CYS A 36 -6.92 8.09 12.79
N PHE A 37 -5.69 7.82 12.34
CA PHE A 37 -4.50 7.94 13.20
C PHE A 37 -4.21 9.38 13.61
N ALA A 38 -4.40 10.34 12.72
CA ALA A 38 -4.19 11.75 13.04
C ALA A 38 -5.23 12.30 14.04
N ALA A 39 -6.46 11.80 13.97
CA ALA A 39 -7.58 12.26 14.81
C ALA A 39 -7.77 11.44 16.09
N ALA A 40 -7.34 10.18 16.11
CA ALA A 40 -7.50 9.34 17.28
C ALA A 40 -6.63 9.85 18.43
N PRO A 41 -7.08 9.70 19.68
CA PRO A 41 -6.22 9.84 20.85
C PRO A 41 -5.26 8.63 20.88
N VAL A 42 -4.38 8.51 19.87
CA VAL A 42 -3.31 7.52 19.87
C VAL A 42 -2.40 7.96 21.00
N ALA A 43 -2.44 7.23 22.10
CA ALA A 43 -1.85 7.67 23.36
C ALA A 43 -0.30 7.72 23.32
N HIS A 44 0.29 7.38 22.17
CA HIS A 44 1.72 7.37 21.95
C HIS A 44 2.12 8.28 20.77
N PRO A 45 2.79 9.41 21.02
CA PRO A 45 3.18 10.39 19.98
C PRO A 45 3.97 9.76 18.83
N ALA A 46 4.94 8.88 19.11
CA ALA A 46 5.78 8.27 18.08
C ALA A 46 5.09 7.12 17.29
N LEU A 47 3.91 6.69 17.72
CA LEU A 47 3.19 5.53 17.16
C LEU A 47 2.32 5.98 15.99
N GLY A 48 1.79 7.20 16.07
CA GLY A 48 1.33 7.97 14.93
C GLY A 48 2.45 8.08 13.89
N ASP A 49 3.62 8.61 14.25
CA ASP A 49 4.67 8.93 13.26
C ASP A 49 5.13 7.74 12.42
N VAL A 50 5.40 6.58 13.03
CA VAL A 50 5.90 5.40 12.30
C VAL A 50 4.82 4.80 11.40
N LEU A 51 3.59 4.67 11.90
CA LEU A 51 2.49 4.11 11.10
C LEU A 51 2.00 5.09 10.05
N LEU A 52 1.84 6.38 10.37
CA LEU A 52 1.53 7.43 9.41
C LEU A 52 2.61 7.51 8.33
N SER A 53 3.88 7.42 8.69
CA SER A 53 4.97 7.39 7.71
C SER A 53 4.88 6.16 6.80
N ALA A 54 4.68 4.96 7.37
CA ALA A 54 4.53 3.74 6.56
C ALA A 54 3.27 3.78 5.67
N VAL A 55 2.13 4.24 6.19
CA VAL A 55 0.85 4.38 5.48
C VAL A 55 0.97 5.41 4.36
N SER A 56 1.53 6.58 4.65
CA SER A 56 1.77 7.65 3.65
C SER A 56 2.69 7.15 2.53
N ARG A 57 3.78 6.47 2.88
CA ARG A 57 4.70 5.91 1.87
C ARG A 57 4.04 4.83 1.01
N CYS A 58 3.19 3.99 1.60
CA CYS A 58 2.39 3.04 0.85
C CYS A 58 1.41 3.75 -0.10
N HIS A 59 0.71 4.79 0.37
CA HIS A 59 -0.20 5.60 -0.45
C HIS A 59 0.54 6.20 -1.66
N ASP A 60 1.69 6.82 -1.44
CA ASP A 60 2.46 7.47 -2.50
C ASP A 60 2.99 6.44 -3.49
N SER A 61 3.50 5.31 -2.99
CA SER A 61 3.97 4.20 -3.83
C SER A 61 2.82 3.58 -4.66
N MET A 62 1.60 3.55 -4.12
CA MET A 62 0.41 3.11 -4.85
C MET A 62 0.05 4.07 -5.98
N ALA A 63 0.18 5.38 -5.76
CA ALA A 63 -0.03 6.39 -6.80
C ALA A 63 1.03 6.28 -7.92
N SER A 64 2.28 6.03 -7.56
CA SER A 64 3.38 5.76 -8.50
C SER A 64 3.11 4.55 -9.38
N VAL A 65 2.73 3.42 -8.78
CA VAL A 65 2.37 2.20 -9.50
C VAL A 65 1.17 2.43 -10.43
N GLU A 66 0.17 3.19 -9.98
CA GLU A 66 -0.97 3.58 -10.83
C GLU A 66 -0.51 4.31 -12.09
N ALA A 67 0.38 5.29 -11.93
CA ALA A 67 0.94 6.06 -13.04
C ALA A 67 1.76 5.20 -14.01
N SER A 68 2.58 4.28 -13.51
CA SER A 68 3.38 3.38 -14.35
C SER A 68 2.53 2.40 -15.16
N ILE A 69 1.43 1.90 -14.59
CA ILE A 69 0.49 1.03 -15.31
C ILE A 69 -0.21 1.83 -16.43
N ILE A 70 -0.65 3.05 -16.15
CA ILE A 70 -1.26 3.95 -17.16
C ILE A 70 -0.27 4.27 -18.28
N ALA A 71 1.03 4.39 -17.97
CA ALA A 71 2.10 4.63 -18.93
C ALA A 71 2.52 3.39 -19.75
N GLY A 72 1.90 2.23 -19.52
CA GLY A 72 2.17 0.99 -20.27
C GLY A 72 3.35 0.15 -19.74
N GLN A 73 3.89 0.45 -18.56
CA GLN A 73 5.00 -0.28 -17.92
C GLN A 73 4.49 -1.42 -17.01
N ALA A 74 3.50 -2.17 -17.49
CA ALA A 74 2.62 -2.95 -16.62
C ALA A 74 3.30 -4.16 -15.95
N ALA A 75 4.18 -4.90 -16.64
CA ALA A 75 4.69 -6.19 -16.15
C ALA A 75 5.51 -6.07 -14.84
N GLU A 76 6.52 -5.21 -14.78
CA GLU A 76 7.29 -5.00 -13.54
C GLU A 76 6.51 -4.19 -12.49
N ALA A 77 5.63 -3.29 -12.94
CA ALA A 77 4.74 -2.55 -12.04
C ALA A 77 3.75 -3.47 -11.30
N PHE A 78 3.27 -4.54 -11.95
CA PHE A 78 2.37 -5.52 -11.32
C PHE A 78 3.05 -6.29 -10.17
N ALA A 79 4.31 -6.70 -10.33
CA ALA A 79 5.02 -7.40 -9.25
C ALA A 79 5.25 -6.47 -8.04
N CYS A 80 5.64 -5.22 -8.30
CA CYS A 80 5.80 -4.21 -7.25
C CYS A 80 4.44 -3.90 -6.57
N TYR A 81 3.37 -3.84 -7.35
CA TYR A 81 2.01 -3.66 -6.84
C TYR A 81 1.59 -4.78 -5.87
N GLU A 82 1.76 -6.05 -6.26
CA GLU A 82 1.28 -7.18 -5.46
C GLU A 82 1.96 -7.20 -4.09
N ALA A 83 3.28 -6.97 -4.06
CA ALA A 83 4.04 -6.84 -2.83
C ALA A 83 3.57 -5.65 -1.99
N LEU A 84 3.30 -4.51 -2.63
CA LEU A 84 2.84 -3.30 -1.96
C LEU A 84 1.45 -3.48 -1.34
N VAL A 85 0.50 -4.05 -2.06
CA VAL A 85 -0.86 -4.30 -1.55
C VAL A 85 -0.84 -5.32 -0.42
N ALA A 86 -0.09 -6.42 -0.57
CA ALA A 86 -0.01 -7.45 0.46
C ALA A 86 0.55 -6.90 1.79
N THR A 87 1.60 -6.07 1.72
CA THR A 87 2.19 -5.44 2.91
C THR A 87 1.30 -4.33 3.47
N HIS A 88 0.66 -3.55 2.60
CA HIS A 88 -0.28 -2.51 3.02
C HIS A 88 -1.50 -3.08 3.75
N ILE A 89 -2.10 -4.18 3.29
CA ILE A 89 -3.22 -4.85 4.00
C ILE A 89 -2.81 -5.22 5.42
N ARG A 90 -1.60 -5.75 5.60
CA ARG A 90 -1.08 -6.12 6.93
C ARG A 90 -0.87 -4.89 7.81
N LEU A 91 -0.38 -3.80 7.23
CA LEU A 91 -0.23 -2.52 7.91
C LEU A 91 -1.59 -1.93 8.32
N PHE A 92 -2.60 -2.04 7.45
CA PHE A 92 -3.97 -1.62 7.72
C PHE A 92 -4.59 -2.39 8.89
N ILE A 93 -4.43 -3.72 8.90
CA ILE A 93 -4.89 -4.58 10.00
C ILE A 93 -4.18 -4.20 11.30
N LEU A 94 -2.85 -4.06 11.27
CA LEU A 94 -2.08 -3.64 12.45
C LEU A 94 -2.58 -2.29 12.98
N GLY A 95 -2.79 -1.33 12.07
CA GLY A 95 -3.27 -0.01 12.42
C GLY A 95 -4.64 -0.01 13.07
N THR A 96 -5.57 -0.76 12.49
CA THR A 96 -6.91 -0.95 13.05
C THR A 96 -6.84 -1.61 14.43
N GLN A 97 -6.00 -2.65 14.60
CA GLN A 97 -5.79 -3.31 15.90
C GLN A 97 -5.32 -2.35 16.98
N LEU A 98 -4.45 -1.40 16.63
CA LEU A 98 -3.93 -0.41 17.57
C LEU A 98 -4.98 0.64 17.93
N LEU A 99 -5.79 1.08 16.96
CA LEU A 99 -6.88 2.04 17.17
C LEU A 99 -7.98 1.50 18.08
N ILE A 100 -8.23 0.18 18.08
CA ILE A 100 -9.24 -0.45 18.95
C ILE A 100 -8.70 -0.83 20.34
N MET A 101 -7.38 -0.83 20.54
CA MET A 101 -6.78 -1.13 21.84
C MET A 101 -7.07 0.00 22.82
N GLY A 102 -7.69 -0.35 23.95
CA GLY A 102 -8.17 0.62 24.94
C GLY A 102 -7.11 1.17 25.89
N SER A 103 -5.85 0.73 25.79
CA SER A 103 -4.77 1.17 26.68
C SER A 103 -3.46 1.45 25.95
N LEU A 104 -2.74 2.48 26.41
CA LEU A 104 -1.41 2.86 25.91
C LEU A 104 -0.36 1.74 26.09
N PRO A 105 -0.26 1.05 27.24
CA PRO A 105 0.69 -0.05 27.40
C PRO A 105 0.48 -1.20 26.41
N ASP A 106 -0.77 -1.52 26.07
CA ASP A 106 -1.08 -2.57 25.10
C ASP A 106 -0.67 -2.17 23.69
N GLN A 107 -0.93 -0.92 23.30
CA GLN A 107 -0.47 -0.36 22.02
C GLN A 107 1.05 -0.39 21.91
N GLN A 108 1.77 0.01 22.97
CA GLN A 108 3.23 -0.03 23.02
C GLN A 108 3.77 -1.46 22.94
N SER A 109 3.21 -2.39 23.71
CA SER A 109 3.60 -3.80 23.71
C SER A 109 3.40 -4.42 22.33
N LYS A 110 2.25 -4.13 21.69
CA LYS A 110 1.95 -4.59 20.33
C LYS A 110 2.96 -4.05 19.33
N MET A 111 3.31 -2.77 19.38
CA MET A 111 4.29 -2.17 18.47
C MET A 111 5.72 -2.62 18.74
N ALA A 112 6.05 -2.93 19.99
CA ALA A 112 7.35 -3.51 20.34
C ALA A 112 7.49 -4.96 19.86
N SER A 113 6.37 -5.64 19.56
CA SER A 113 6.40 -7.03 19.14
C SER A 113 7.17 -7.25 17.82
N PRO A 114 7.89 -8.38 17.67
CA PRO A 114 8.58 -8.72 16.43
C PRO A 114 7.64 -8.76 15.22
N ALA A 115 6.39 -9.19 15.43
CA ALA A 115 5.38 -9.27 14.37
C ALA A 115 4.99 -7.87 13.83
N ALA A 116 4.79 -6.89 14.70
CA ALA A 116 4.48 -5.52 14.29
C ALA A 116 5.65 -4.88 13.54
N ARG A 117 6.87 -5.05 14.04
CA ARG A 117 8.10 -4.57 13.37
C ARG A 117 8.25 -5.17 11.97
N ALA A 118 8.10 -6.49 11.85
CA ALA A 118 8.19 -7.16 10.56
C ALA A 118 7.13 -6.68 9.54
N ILE A 119 5.93 -6.30 10.00
CA ILE A 119 4.90 -5.72 9.13
C ILE A 119 5.32 -4.34 8.62
N VAL A 120 5.78 -3.47 9.52
CA VAL A 120 6.24 -2.12 9.16
C VAL A 120 7.44 -2.20 8.23
N ASP A 121 8.46 -3.00 8.56
CA ASP A 121 9.66 -3.16 7.75
C ASP A 121 9.35 -3.68 6.35
N ALA A 122 8.46 -4.67 6.22
CA ALA A 122 8.04 -5.19 4.94
C ALA A 122 7.30 -4.14 4.09
N ALA A 123 6.44 -3.31 4.70
CA ALA A 123 5.76 -2.23 4.01
C ALA A 123 6.76 -1.16 3.51
N LEU A 124 7.71 -0.77 4.35
CA LEU A 124 8.75 0.19 3.96
C LEU A 124 9.67 -0.36 2.86
N GLU A 125 9.95 -1.66 2.88
CA GLU A 125 10.73 -2.34 1.83
C GLU A 125 9.98 -2.38 0.51
N ALA A 126 8.68 -2.70 0.52
CA ALA A 126 7.86 -2.66 -0.69
C ALA A 126 7.83 -1.24 -1.30
N CYS A 127 7.75 -0.21 -0.47
CA CYS A 127 7.83 1.19 -0.94
C CYS A 127 9.21 1.50 -1.56
N ARG A 128 10.31 0.97 -0.98
CA ARG A 128 11.65 1.14 -1.55
C ARG A 128 11.78 0.46 -2.92
N ALA A 129 11.18 -0.72 -3.09
CA ALA A 129 11.18 -1.44 -4.36
C ALA A 129 10.46 -0.63 -5.46
N VAL A 130 9.31 -0.02 -5.15
CA VAL A 130 8.59 0.86 -6.09
C VAL A 130 9.44 2.07 -6.49
N ALA A 131 10.05 2.77 -5.52
CA ALA A 131 10.90 3.91 -5.81
C ALA A 131 12.17 3.54 -6.62
N LEU A 132 12.71 2.33 -6.42
CA LEU A 132 13.81 1.82 -7.22
C LEU A 132 13.37 1.57 -8.66
N PHE A 133 12.21 0.93 -8.85
CA PHE A 133 11.62 0.68 -10.16
C PHE A 133 11.42 2.00 -10.94
N GLU A 134 10.82 3.03 -10.34
CA GLU A 134 10.64 4.33 -11.01
C GLU A 134 11.96 4.93 -11.51
N ARG A 135 13.02 4.84 -10.71
CA ARG A 135 14.35 5.36 -11.08
C ARG A 135 15.00 4.60 -12.23
N LEU A 136 14.73 3.30 -12.34
CA LEU A 136 15.24 2.46 -13.40
C LEU A 136 14.45 2.68 -14.70
N SER A 137 13.15 2.89 -14.59
CA SER A 137 12.23 3.10 -15.73
C SER A 137 12.29 4.52 -16.32
N ALA A 138 12.92 5.47 -15.65
CA ALA A 138 13.11 6.85 -16.11
C ALA A 138 14.42 7.09 -16.89
N LYS A 139 15.22 6.04 -17.13
CA LYS A 139 16.47 6.07 -17.91
C LYS A 139 16.28 5.40 -19.25
#